data_AF-A0A090W743-F1
#
_entry.id   AF-A0A090W743-F1
#
_cell.length_a   1.000
_cell.length_b   1.000
_cell.length_c   1.000
_cell.angle_alpha   90.00
_cell.angle_beta   90.00
_cell.angle_gamma   90.00
#
_symmetry.space_group_name_H-M   'P 1'
#
loop_
_entity.id
_entity.type
_entity.pdbx_description
1 polymer ?
#
loop_
_entity_poly.entity_id
_entity_poly.type
_entity_poly.pdbx_seq_one_letter_code
_entity_poly.pdbx_strand_id
1 'polypeptide(L)' 'MNSRRPNSFLLRTFFDAKADEIEQIFSDGPQVNIATLKDVLQKVAPMHSSKWRNIKF' A
#
# COMPACT_ATOMS: atom_id res chain seq x y z
N MET A 1 8.99 -8.49 10.52
CA MET A 1 9.98 -8.41 9.43
C MET A 1 10.26 -6.98 8.96
N ASN A 2 9.28 -6.07 8.88
CA ASN A 2 9.54 -4.64 8.57
C ASN A 2 10.34 -3.88 9.65
N SER A 3 10.38 -4.38 10.89
CA SER A 3 11.23 -3.83 11.96
C SER A 3 12.72 -4.19 11.82
N ARG A 4 13.08 -5.13 10.94
CA ARG A 4 14.46 -5.64 10.83
C ARG A 4 15.28 -4.92 9.75
N ARG A 5 14.64 -4.30 8.75
CA ARG A 5 15.27 -3.48 7.70
C ARG A 5 14.29 -2.41 7.19
N PRO A 6 14.22 -1.24 7.84
CA PRO A 6 13.62 -0.06 7.23
C PRO A 6 14.25 0.16 5.85
N ASN A 7 13.46 0.46 4.81
CA ASN A 7 13.92 0.70 3.44
C ASN A 7 14.60 -0.50 2.73
N SER A 8 14.02 -1.70 2.83
CA SER A 8 14.43 -2.81 1.95
C SER A 8 14.28 -2.42 0.47
N PHE A 9 15.38 -2.46 -0.29
CA PHE A 9 15.39 -2.13 -1.73
C PHE A 9 14.35 -2.94 -2.50
N LEU A 10 14.20 -4.23 -2.19
CA LEU A 10 13.21 -5.09 -2.83
C LEU A 10 11.76 -4.62 -2.60
N LEU A 11 11.44 -4.21 -1.37
CA LEU A 11 10.10 -3.70 -1.05
C LEU A 11 9.87 -2.34 -1.72
N ARG A 12 10.88 -1.47 -1.73
CA ARG A 12 10.80 -0.18 -2.42
C ARG A 12 10.53 -0.36 -3.91
N THR A 13 11.33 -1.18 -4.60
CA THR A 13 11.14 -1.45 -6.02
C THR A 13 9.78 -2.10 -6.32
N PHE A 14 9.31 -3.01 -5.45
CA PHE A 14 7.99 -3.61 -5.60
C PHE A 14 6.86 -2.56 -5.52
N PHE A 15 6.88 -1.73 -4.47
CA PHE A 15 5.84 -0.72 -4.28
C PHE A 15 5.94 0.42 -5.29
N ASP A 16 7.14 0.81 -5.71
CA ASP A 16 7.34 1.77 -6.80
C ASP A 16 6.70 1.28 -8.12
N ALA A 17 6.74 -0.04 -8.39
CA ALA A 17 6.19 -0.63 -9.61
C ALA A 17 4.68 -0.92 -9.55
N LYS A 18 4.13 -1.25 -8.36
CA LYS A 18 2.75 -1.73 -8.21
C LYS A 18 1.82 -0.82 -7.41
N ALA A 19 2.30 0.27 -6.83
CA ALA A 19 1.42 1.11 -6.01
C ALA A 19 0.24 1.70 -6.79
N ASP A 20 0.38 1.95 -8.09
CA ASP A 20 -0.73 2.40 -8.95
C ASP A 20 -1.79 1.31 -9.15
N GLU A 21 -1.38 0.06 -9.40
CA GLU A 21 -2.31 -1.07 -9.52
C GLU A 21 -3.02 -1.35 -8.20
N ILE A 22 -2.31 -1.27 -7.07
CA ILE A 22 -2.91 -1.43 -5.74
C ILE A 22 -3.98 -0.35 -5.51
N GLU A 23 -3.69 0.91 -5.84
CA GLU A 23 -4.69 1.98 -5.74
C GLU A 23 -5.93 1.66 -6.58
N GLN A 24 -5.77 1.32 -7.86
CA GLN A 24 -6.87 1.05 -8.78
C GLN A 24 -7.72 -0.16 -8.37
N ILE A 25 -7.08 -1.28 -7.98
CA ILE A 25 -7.79 -2.51 -7.60
C ILE A 25 -8.63 -2.29 -6.34
N PHE A 26 -8.11 -1.51 -5.39
CA PHE A 26 -8.80 -1.24 -4.12
C PHE A 26 -9.66 0.05 -4.16
N SER A 27 -9.70 0.80 -5.26
CA SER A 27 -10.63 1.92 -5.46
C SER A 27 -11.84 1.56 -6.32
N ASP A 28 -11.67 0.65 -7.28
CA ASP A 28 -12.70 0.34 -8.29
C ASP A 28 -13.41 -1.01 -8.03
N GLY A 29 -13.09 -1.66 -6.91
CA GLY A 29 -13.61 -2.98 -6.52
C GLY A 29 -14.87 -2.95 -5.64
N PRO A 30 -15.47 -4.13 -5.38
CA PRO A 30 -16.54 -4.28 -4.39
C PRO A 30 -16.04 -3.92 -2.98
N GLN A 31 -16.92 -3.38 -2.13
CA GLN A 31 -16.59 -3.05 -0.73
C GLN A 31 -16.00 -4.26 0.00
N VAL A 32 -14.69 -4.19 0.27
CA VAL A 32 -13.96 -5.16 1.07
C VAL A 32 -13.44 -4.46 2.32
N ASN A 33 -13.10 -5.21 3.37
CA ASN A 33 -12.56 -4.59 4.57
C ASN A 33 -11.15 -4.01 4.30
N ILE A 34 -11.10 -2.75 3.89
CA ILE A 34 -9.86 -2.03 3.57
C ILE A 34 -9.15 -1.43 4.79
N ALA A 35 -9.76 -1.46 5.98
CA ALA A 35 -9.18 -0.87 7.18
C ALA A 35 -7.83 -1.52 7.52
N THR A 36 -7.81 -2.85 7.61
CA THR A 36 -6.60 -3.61 7.89
C THR A 36 -5.56 -3.47 6.77
N LEU A 37 -6.01 -3.41 5.51
CA LEU A 37 -5.13 -3.22 4.36
C LEU A 37 -4.42 -1.86 4.43
N LYS A 38 -5.17 -0.80 4.71
CA LYS A 38 -4.65 0.58 4.78
C LYS A 38 -3.63 0.73 5.89
N ASP A 39 -3.89 0.15 7.05
CA ASP A 39 -2.95 0.11 8.18
C ASP A 39 -1.64 -0.61 7.81
N VAL A 40 -1.74 -1.74 7.11
CA VAL A 40 -0.58 -2.49 6.64
C VAL A 40 0.20 -1.68 5.59
N LEU A 41 -0.47 -1.13 4.58
CA LEU A 41 0.15 -0.33 3.52
C LEU A 41 0.88 0.90 4.06
N GLN A 42 0.29 1.60 5.03
CA GLN A 42 0.94 2.72 5.72
C GLN A 42 2.18 2.28 6.50
N LYS A 43 2.17 1.09 7.11
CA LYS A 43 3.30 0.56 7.87
C LYS A 43 4.44 0.05 7.00
N VAL A 44 4.14 -0.51 5.83
CA VAL A 44 5.15 -1.14 4.94
C VAL A 44 5.68 -0.19 3.86
N ALA A 45 4.84 0.74 3.40
CA ALA A 45 5.15 1.63 2.28
C ALA A 45 4.64 3.06 2.55
N PRO A 46 5.15 3.75 3.60
CA PRO A 46 4.69 5.08 3.98
C PRO A 46 4.93 6.14 2.89
N MET A 47 5.90 5.93 1.99
CA MET A 47 6.18 6.84 0.85
C MET A 47 5.01 6.97 -0.13
N HIS A 48 4.14 5.95 -0.25
CA HIS A 48 2.96 5.99 -1.12
C HIS A 48 1.66 6.34 -0.37
N SER A 49 1.77 6.98 0.81
CA SER A 49 0.62 7.37 1.64
C SER A 49 -0.40 8.28 0.94
N SER A 50 -0.02 9.01 -0.11
CA SER A 50 -0.96 9.71 -0.99
C SER A 50 -1.89 8.74 -1.72
N LYS A 51 -1.34 7.69 -2.34
CA LYS A 51 -2.10 6.66 -3.06
C LYS A 51 -3.01 5.87 -2.12
N TRP A 52 -2.52 5.51 -0.94
CA TRP A 52 -3.32 4.79 0.07
C TRP A 52 -4.50 5.59 0.62
N ARG A 53 -4.47 6.93 0.50
CA ARG A 53 -5.61 7.78 0.86
C ARG A 53 -6.70 7.79 -0.21
N ASN A 54 -6.35 7.50 -1.46
CA ASN A 54 -7.29 7.44 -2.58
C ASN A 54 -8.07 6.11 -2.62
N ILE A 55 -7.55 5.07 -1.96
CA ILE A 55 -8.31 3.84 -1.68
C ILE A 55 -9.55 4.21 -0.86
N LYS A 56 -10.70 4.09 -1.51
CA LYS A 56 -12.04 4.29 -0.97
C LYS A 56 -12.82 3.01 -1.25
N PHE A 57 -13.61 2.57 -0.26
CA PHE A 57 -14.54 1.42 -0.27
C PHE A 57 -13.95 0.08 0.17
#